data_AF-A0A1H7UMY9-F1
#
_entry.id   AF-A0A1H7UMY9-F1
#
_cell.length_a   1.000
_cell.length_b   1.000
_cell.length_c   1.000
_cell.angle_alpha   90.00
_cell.angle_beta   90.00
_cell.angle_gamma   90.00
#
_symmetry.space_group_name_H-M   'P 1'
#
loop_
_entity.id
_entity.type
_entity.pdbx_description
1 polymer ?
#
loop_
_entity_poly.entity_id
_entity_poly.type
_entity_poly.pdbx_seq_one_letter_code
_entity_poly.pdbx_strand_id
1 'polypeptide(L)'
;MLRISAERDIVPETETDNEEVSENGEGATNLVRKFINTESYDESVVEKVILKELNTIMQPDAFFSAIRIQQIGERTEKGYRWEIYLEEDGKRYAISKSGSGLKTIILILINLYLIPLTKNYRSLELCYAFEEIENNLHPALQRRVFDYLYDFAAEKNTKIFITSHSPVAINTFYRKDNAKLYHVTKTNGESSVTDITNGSERNQILDDLGVRASDLFQTNGIIWVEGPSDRIYILQWLKTFVPDFNYNLRSREIIPRLWYKSLTVTTANP
;
A
#
# COMPACT_ATOMS: atom_id res chain seq x y z
N MET A 1 -16.36 -9.36 -7.76
CA MET A 1 -15.53 -8.72 -6.71
C MET A 1 -14.20 -9.47 -6.72
N LEU A 2 -13.09 -8.75 -6.82
CA LEU A 2 -11.73 -9.33 -6.78
C LEU A 2 -11.18 -9.15 -5.37
N ARG A 3 -10.57 -10.20 -4.79
CA ARG A 3 -10.12 -10.21 -3.40
C ARG A 3 -8.62 -10.52 -3.32
N ILE A 4 -7.91 -9.85 -2.42
CA ILE A 4 -6.54 -10.19 -2.02
C ILE A 4 -6.57 -10.54 -0.52
N SER A 5 -6.03 -11.70 -0.16
CA SER A 5 -5.95 -12.18 1.23
C SER A 5 -4.77 -11.57 2.00
N ALA A 6 -4.84 -11.66 3.34
CA ALA A 6 -3.76 -11.24 4.23
C ALA A 6 -2.46 -12.06 4.01
N GLU A 7 -2.60 -13.37 3.83
CA GLU A 7 -1.53 -14.26 3.41
C GLU A 7 -1.45 -14.28 1.89
N ARG A 8 -0.45 -13.61 1.33
CA ARG A 8 -0.25 -13.47 -0.12
C ARG A 8 1.23 -13.58 -0.46
N ASP A 9 1.51 -14.18 -1.60
CA ASP A 9 2.87 -14.36 -2.09
C ASP A 9 2.91 -14.32 -3.61
N ILE A 10 4.11 -14.08 -4.16
CA ILE A 10 4.39 -14.22 -5.58
C ILE A 10 5.60 -15.14 -5.68
N VAL A 11 5.38 -16.29 -6.32
CA VAL A 11 6.36 -17.37 -6.45
C VAL A 11 6.55 -17.73 -7.92
N PRO A 12 7.65 -18.42 -8.27
CA PRO A 12 7.82 -18.89 -9.63
C PRO A 12 6.88 -20.06 -9.90
N GLU A 13 6.15 -19.96 -11.01
CA GLU A 13 5.05 -20.85 -11.36
C GLU A 13 5.39 -21.65 -12.61
N THR A 14 4.75 -22.82 -12.73
CA THR A 14 4.80 -23.60 -13.97
C THR A 14 3.86 -22.96 -14.98
N GLU A 15 4.28 -22.94 -16.24
CA GLU A 15 3.53 -22.41 -17.36
C GLU A 15 2.12 -23.01 -17.45
N THR A 16 1.13 -22.12 -17.49
CA THR A 16 -0.28 -22.46 -17.73
C THR A 16 -0.94 -21.43 -18.64
N ASP A 17 -2.03 -21.83 -19.28
CA ASP A 17 -2.91 -20.96 -20.07
C ASP A 17 -4.03 -20.32 -19.23
N ASN A 18 -4.11 -20.61 -17.94
CA ASN A 18 -5.05 -19.93 -17.05
C ASN A 18 -4.68 -18.44 -16.90
N GLU A 19 -5.69 -17.59 -16.81
CA GLU A 19 -5.58 -16.14 -16.55
C GLU A 19 -6.10 -15.76 -15.15
N GLU A 20 -6.54 -16.75 -14.38
CA GLU A 20 -6.99 -16.56 -13.01
C GLU A 20 -5.80 -16.26 -12.09
N VAL A 21 -6.03 -15.28 -11.21
CA VAL A 21 -5.17 -15.01 -10.07
C VAL A 21 -6.02 -15.23 -8.83
N SER A 22 -5.59 -16.14 -7.97
CA SER A 22 -6.26 -16.44 -6.71
C SER A 22 -6.04 -15.31 -5.68
N GLU A 23 -6.78 -15.35 -4.58
CA GLU A 23 -6.71 -14.33 -3.53
C GLU A 23 -5.32 -14.22 -2.87
N ASN A 24 -4.56 -15.33 -2.83
CA ASN A 24 -3.21 -15.39 -2.28
C ASN A 24 -2.09 -15.06 -3.29
N GLY A 25 -2.43 -14.76 -4.55
CA GLY A 25 -1.48 -14.38 -5.59
C GLY A 25 -0.97 -15.51 -6.48
N GLU A 26 -1.42 -16.76 -6.29
CA GLU A 26 -1.16 -17.83 -7.27
C GLU A 26 -1.81 -17.48 -8.62
N GLY A 27 -1.06 -17.70 -9.70
CA GLY A 27 -1.39 -17.28 -11.06
C GLY A 27 -0.80 -15.92 -11.45
N ALA A 28 -0.29 -15.12 -10.50
CA ALA A 28 0.23 -13.78 -10.79
C ALA A 28 1.45 -13.82 -11.72
N THR A 29 2.37 -14.76 -11.50
CA THR A 29 3.57 -14.91 -12.33
C THR A 29 3.19 -15.34 -13.75
N ASN A 30 2.25 -16.27 -13.90
CA ASN A 30 1.74 -16.67 -15.21
C ASN A 30 0.98 -15.55 -15.92
N LEU A 31 0.21 -14.73 -15.18
CA LEU A 31 -0.49 -13.61 -15.79
C LEU A 31 0.49 -12.58 -16.35
N VAL A 32 1.51 -12.21 -15.57
CA VAL A 32 2.60 -11.33 -16.06
C VAL A 32 3.31 -11.95 -17.26
N ARG A 33 3.57 -13.28 -17.24
CA ARG A 33 4.18 -14.01 -18.35
C ARG A 33 3.37 -13.83 -19.62
N LYS A 34 2.05 -14.03 -19.54
CA LYS A 34 1.13 -13.91 -20.67
C LYS A 34 1.13 -12.49 -21.24
N PHE A 35 1.06 -11.47 -20.40
CA PHE A 35 1.05 -10.08 -20.86
C PHE A 35 2.34 -9.69 -21.60
N ILE A 36 3.48 -10.22 -21.19
CA ILE A 36 4.77 -9.93 -21.85
C ILE A 36 4.99 -10.82 -23.09
N ASN A 37 4.60 -12.09 -23.06
CA ASN A 37 5.04 -13.08 -24.05
C ASN A 37 3.93 -13.58 -25.00
N THR A 38 2.73 -12.99 -24.97
CA THR A 38 1.61 -13.40 -25.83
C THR A 38 1.11 -12.24 -26.67
N GLU A 39 1.00 -12.44 -27.99
CA GLU A 39 0.56 -11.43 -28.96
C GLU A 39 -0.82 -10.80 -28.63
N SER A 40 -1.71 -11.56 -27.99
CA SER A 40 -3.05 -11.06 -27.62
C SER A 40 -3.04 -9.97 -26.55
N TYR A 41 -1.90 -9.72 -25.91
CA TYR A 41 -1.74 -8.77 -24.82
C TYR A 41 -0.67 -7.73 -25.13
N ASP A 42 -0.84 -6.54 -24.56
CA ASP A 42 0.11 -5.44 -24.71
C ASP A 42 1.15 -5.48 -23.58
N GLU A 43 2.38 -5.83 -23.92
CA GLU A 43 3.52 -5.89 -22.99
C GLU A 43 3.79 -4.56 -22.28
N SER A 44 3.42 -3.43 -22.91
CA SER A 44 3.66 -2.10 -22.37
C SER A 44 2.88 -1.82 -21.08
N VAL A 45 1.79 -2.55 -20.84
CA VAL A 45 1.05 -2.48 -19.58
C VAL A 45 1.94 -2.93 -18.42
N VAL A 46 2.73 -3.99 -18.59
CA VAL A 46 3.66 -4.43 -17.55
C VAL A 46 4.93 -3.58 -17.57
N GLU A 47 5.56 -3.44 -18.72
CA GLU A 47 6.90 -2.84 -18.83
C GLU A 47 6.91 -1.33 -18.58
N LYS A 48 5.78 -0.63 -18.82
CA LYS A 48 5.69 0.83 -18.65
C LYS A 48 4.69 1.22 -17.58
N VAL A 49 3.43 0.78 -17.68
CA VAL A 49 2.36 1.24 -16.77
C VAL A 49 2.60 0.72 -15.36
N ILE A 50 2.66 -0.60 -15.16
CA ILE A 50 2.89 -1.18 -13.83
C ILE A 50 4.24 -0.75 -13.26
N LEU A 51 5.30 -0.70 -14.08
CA LEU A 51 6.61 -0.21 -13.63
C LEU A 51 6.55 1.24 -13.13
N LYS A 52 5.88 2.12 -13.86
CA LYS A 52 5.71 3.52 -13.47
C LYS A 52 4.94 3.63 -12.16
N GLU A 53 3.79 2.96 -12.04
CA GLU A 53 2.97 3.03 -10.83
C GLU A 53 3.63 2.36 -9.63
N LEU A 54 4.39 1.28 -9.84
CA LEU A 54 5.26 0.70 -8.82
C LEU A 54 6.25 1.72 -8.29
N ASN A 55 6.94 2.45 -9.18
CA ASN A 55 7.89 3.48 -8.77
C ASN A 55 7.21 4.67 -8.08
N THR A 56 6.00 5.08 -8.50
CA THR A 56 5.20 6.09 -7.79
C THR A 56 4.98 5.71 -6.33
N ILE A 57 4.68 4.44 -6.06
CA ILE A 57 4.43 3.93 -4.71
C ILE A 57 5.75 3.74 -3.94
N MET A 58 6.80 3.24 -4.60
CA MET A 58 8.05 2.83 -3.96
C MET A 58 9.02 3.99 -3.68
N GLN A 59 8.92 5.12 -4.38
CA GLN A 59 9.79 6.28 -4.12
C GLN A 59 9.48 6.96 -2.78
N PRO A 60 10.49 7.37 -2.00
CA PRO A 60 11.92 7.40 -2.36
C PRO A 60 12.71 6.13 -2.01
N ASP A 61 12.07 5.10 -1.46
CA ASP A 61 12.75 3.93 -0.88
C ASP A 61 13.43 3.04 -1.92
N ALA A 62 12.86 2.94 -3.13
CA ALA A 62 13.43 2.16 -4.23
C ALA A 62 13.02 2.72 -5.59
N PHE A 63 13.81 2.41 -6.62
CA PHE A 63 13.49 2.74 -8.01
C PHE A 63 13.90 1.61 -8.95
N PHE A 64 12.93 1.09 -9.69
CA PHE A 64 13.15 0.01 -10.65
C PHE A 64 13.19 0.56 -12.08
N SER A 65 14.15 0.07 -12.85
CA SER A 65 14.35 0.43 -14.25
C SER A 65 13.61 -0.49 -15.23
N ALA A 66 13.28 -1.73 -14.81
CA ALA A 66 12.52 -2.67 -15.62
C ALA A 66 11.83 -3.75 -14.77
N ILE A 67 10.74 -4.30 -15.30
CA ILE A 67 10.14 -5.57 -14.89
C ILE A 67 10.46 -6.59 -15.98
N ARG A 68 11.04 -7.73 -15.61
CA ARG A 68 11.40 -8.81 -16.52
C ARG A 68 10.73 -10.11 -16.09
N ILE A 69 10.44 -10.97 -17.05
CA ILE A 69 10.00 -12.34 -16.79
C ILE A 69 10.93 -13.29 -17.52
N GLN A 70 11.42 -14.32 -16.84
CA GLN A 70 12.35 -15.27 -17.42
C GLN A 70 12.02 -16.70 -16.99
N GLN A 71 12.28 -17.63 -17.90
CA GLN A 71 12.28 -19.05 -17.58
C GLN A 71 13.43 -19.35 -16.61
N ILE A 72 13.16 -20.16 -15.59
CA ILE A 72 14.14 -20.67 -14.64
C ILE A 72 14.26 -22.19 -14.74
N GLY A 73 15.50 -22.69 -14.69
CA GLY A 73 15.79 -24.12 -14.76
C GLY A 73 15.43 -24.77 -16.09
N GLU A 74 15.46 -26.10 -16.07
CA GLU A 74 15.15 -26.94 -17.23
C GLU A 74 13.65 -27.20 -17.35
N ARG A 75 13.20 -27.60 -18.55
CA ARG A 75 11.82 -27.98 -18.80
C ARG A 75 11.48 -29.23 -17.98
N THR A 76 10.40 -29.16 -17.21
CA THR A 76 9.86 -30.34 -16.50
C THR A 76 8.79 -31.03 -17.34
N GLU A 77 8.34 -32.21 -16.94
CA GLU A 77 7.16 -32.88 -17.55
C GLU A 77 5.91 -32.00 -17.52
N LYS A 78 5.80 -31.10 -16.53
CA LYS A 78 4.67 -30.17 -16.37
C LYS A 78 4.84 -28.87 -17.15
N GLY A 79 6.00 -28.63 -17.77
CA GLY A 79 6.30 -27.42 -18.56
C GLY A 79 7.48 -26.61 -18.03
N TYR A 80 7.61 -25.39 -18.58
CA TYR A 80 8.61 -24.42 -18.17
C TYR A 80 8.17 -23.70 -16.91
N ARG A 81 9.14 -23.31 -16.07
CA ARG A 81 8.88 -22.56 -14.85
C ARG A 81 9.35 -21.12 -15.04
N TRP A 82 8.55 -20.16 -14.61
CA TRP A 82 8.78 -18.74 -14.87
C TRP A 82 8.91 -17.96 -13.57
N GLU A 83 9.72 -16.91 -13.57
CA GLU A 83 9.97 -16.02 -12.43
C GLU A 83 9.96 -14.56 -12.88
N ILE A 84 9.42 -13.67 -12.04
CA ILE A 84 9.48 -12.22 -12.24
C ILE A 84 10.76 -11.68 -11.61
N TYR A 85 11.44 -10.79 -12.32
CA TYR A 85 12.60 -10.06 -11.86
C TYR A 85 12.37 -8.55 -11.95
N LEU A 86 12.84 -7.82 -10.96
CA LEU A 86 12.96 -6.37 -11.03
C LEU A 86 14.41 -5.98 -11.28
N GLU A 87 14.62 -4.98 -12.13
CA GLU A 87 15.95 -4.46 -12.43
C GLU A 87 16.18 -3.12 -11.74
N GLU A 88 17.23 -3.02 -10.94
CA GLU A 88 17.66 -1.81 -10.21
C GLU A 88 19.19 -1.72 -10.30
N ASP A 89 19.71 -0.57 -10.72
CA ASP A 89 21.14 -0.31 -10.91
C ASP A 89 21.89 -1.39 -11.74
N GLY A 90 21.23 -1.90 -12.79
CA GLY A 90 21.77 -2.95 -13.66
C GLY A 90 21.86 -4.33 -13.01
N LYS A 91 21.32 -4.51 -11.80
CA LYS A 91 21.17 -5.80 -11.11
C LYS A 91 19.73 -6.27 -11.18
N ARG A 92 19.54 -7.58 -11.14
CA ARG A 92 18.22 -8.22 -11.17
C ARG A 92 17.91 -8.91 -9.85
N TYR A 93 16.72 -8.67 -9.35
CA TYR A 93 16.23 -9.22 -8.10
C TYR A 93 14.98 -10.06 -8.37
N ALA A 94 15.02 -11.34 -8.01
CA ALA A 94 13.88 -12.22 -8.13
C ALA A 94 12.78 -11.79 -7.15
N ILE A 95 11.54 -11.68 -7.63
CA ILE A 95 10.40 -11.31 -6.79
C ILE A 95 10.19 -12.33 -5.68
N SER A 96 10.35 -13.62 -5.97
CA SER A 96 10.24 -14.68 -4.96
C SER A 96 11.18 -14.53 -3.76
N LYS A 97 12.35 -13.90 -3.96
CA LYS A 97 13.34 -13.60 -2.91
C LYS A 97 13.21 -12.20 -2.32
N SER A 98 12.28 -11.40 -2.81
CA SER A 98 12.06 -10.03 -2.37
C SER A 98 11.15 -9.98 -1.12
N GLY A 99 11.19 -8.86 -0.39
CA GLY A 99 10.34 -8.66 0.79
C GLY A 99 8.85 -8.74 0.45
N SER A 100 8.05 -9.29 1.37
CA SER A 100 6.60 -9.48 1.22
C SER A 100 5.83 -8.17 0.97
N GLY A 101 6.37 -7.04 1.45
CA GLY A 101 5.84 -5.72 1.13
C GLY A 101 5.87 -5.39 -0.37
N LEU A 102 6.98 -5.68 -1.05
CA LEU A 102 7.12 -5.45 -2.49
C LEU A 102 6.17 -6.37 -3.28
N LYS A 103 6.09 -7.64 -2.87
CA LYS A 103 5.16 -8.62 -3.45
C LYS A 103 3.71 -8.16 -3.33
N THR A 104 3.33 -7.59 -2.19
CA THR A 104 2.00 -7.00 -1.96
C THR A 104 1.68 -5.92 -2.99
N ILE A 105 2.59 -4.96 -3.18
CA ILE A 105 2.36 -3.84 -4.09
C ILE A 105 2.23 -4.33 -5.53
N ILE A 106 3.09 -5.26 -5.95
CA ILE A 106 3.01 -5.85 -7.29
C ILE A 106 1.68 -6.60 -7.47
N LEU A 107 1.25 -7.37 -6.48
CA LEU A 107 -0.03 -8.09 -6.57
C LEU A 107 -1.23 -7.14 -6.67
N ILE A 108 -1.21 -6.04 -5.92
CA ILE A 108 -2.20 -4.96 -6.05
C ILE A 108 -2.19 -4.41 -7.49
N LEU A 109 -1.03 -4.03 -8.02
CA LEU A 109 -0.93 -3.48 -9.38
C LEU A 109 -1.36 -4.48 -10.47
N ILE A 110 -1.06 -5.77 -10.30
CA ILE A 110 -1.55 -6.85 -11.18
C ILE A 110 -3.08 -6.89 -11.17
N ASN A 111 -3.70 -6.83 -9.98
CA ASN A 111 -5.16 -6.82 -9.84
C ASN A 111 -5.80 -5.57 -10.45
N LEU A 112 -5.15 -4.42 -10.33
CA LEU A 112 -5.67 -3.13 -10.82
C LEU A 112 -5.48 -2.93 -12.33
N TYR A 113 -4.42 -3.49 -12.94
CA TYR A 113 -4.07 -3.21 -14.34
C TYR A 113 -4.12 -4.42 -15.27
N LEU A 114 -3.83 -5.64 -14.80
CA LEU A 114 -3.81 -6.83 -15.68
C LEU A 114 -5.15 -7.54 -15.68
N ILE A 115 -5.70 -7.83 -14.49
CA ILE A 115 -6.98 -8.57 -14.38
C ILE A 115 -8.10 -7.90 -15.21
N PRO A 116 -8.30 -6.57 -15.18
CA PRO A 116 -9.35 -5.92 -15.98
C PRO A 116 -9.17 -6.06 -17.49
N LEU A 117 -7.96 -6.40 -17.97
CA LEU A 117 -7.66 -6.56 -19.38
C LEU A 117 -7.79 -8.02 -19.86
N THR A 118 -7.92 -8.98 -18.94
CA THR A 118 -8.13 -10.40 -19.26
C THR A 118 -9.52 -10.65 -19.82
N LYS A 119 -9.68 -11.78 -20.52
CA LYS A 119 -10.91 -12.11 -21.27
C LYS A 119 -12.15 -12.18 -20.39
N ASN A 120 -12.01 -12.64 -19.15
CA ASN A 120 -13.11 -12.86 -18.23
C ASN A 120 -13.66 -11.55 -17.62
N TYR A 121 -12.86 -10.48 -17.59
CA TYR A 121 -13.18 -9.26 -16.84
C TYR A 121 -13.28 -7.98 -17.69
N ARG A 122 -12.84 -8.00 -18.96
CA ARG A 122 -12.75 -6.82 -19.85
C ARG A 122 -14.03 -5.99 -20.02
N SER A 123 -15.19 -6.60 -19.81
CA SER A 123 -16.50 -5.94 -19.97
C SER A 123 -17.27 -5.80 -18.66
N LEU A 124 -16.61 -6.02 -17.51
CA LEU A 124 -17.24 -6.01 -16.21
C LEU A 124 -16.85 -4.75 -15.42
N GLU A 125 -17.81 -4.22 -14.67
CA GLU A 125 -17.51 -3.26 -13.62
C GLU A 125 -16.88 -4.00 -12.44
N LEU A 126 -15.64 -3.65 -12.12
CA LEU A 126 -14.87 -4.31 -11.08
C LEU A 126 -14.96 -3.55 -9.76
N CYS A 127 -14.99 -4.34 -8.69
CA CYS A 127 -14.89 -3.88 -7.31
C CYS A 127 -13.83 -4.73 -6.62
N TYR A 128 -12.98 -4.09 -5.83
CA TYR A 128 -11.83 -4.70 -5.17
C TYR A 128 -12.06 -4.82 -3.66
N ALA A 129 -11.56 -5.90 -3.07
CA ALA A 129 -11.54 -6.14 -1.64
C ALA A 129 -10.12 -6.54 -1.23
N PHE A 130 -9.48 -5.73 -0.40
CA PHE A 130 -8.10 -5.92 0.02
C PHE A 130 -8.02 -6.17 1.51
N GLU A 131 -7.47 -7.31 1.90
CA GLU A 131 -7.34 -7.69 3.31
C GLU A 131 -5.93 -7.48 3.83
N GLU A 132 -5.82 -6.70 4.91
CA GLU A 132 -4.58 -6.47 5.66
C GLU A 132 -3.36 -6.22 4.75
N ILE A 133 -3.53 -5.33 3.77
CA ILE A 133 -2.46 -5.00 2.82
C ILE A 133 -1.28 -4.30 3.51
N GLU A 134 -1.46 -3.80 4.73
CA GLU A 134 -0.41 -3.29 5.59
C GLU A 134 0.58 -4.33 6.11
N ASN A 135 0.22 -5.63 6.07
CA ASN A 135 1.08 -6.68 6.64
C ASN A 135 2.44 -6.66 5.94
N ASN A 136 3.50 -6.59 6.75
CA ASN A 136 4.89 -6.50 6.30
C ASN A 136 5.28 -5.21 5.54
N LEU A 137 4.45 -4.17 5.56
CA LEU A 137 4.80 -2.84 5.05
C LEU A 137 5.24 -1.92 6.20
N HIS A 138 6.32 -1.17 5.99
CA HIS A 138 6.67 -0.09 6.91
C HIS A 138 5.59 1.03 6.86
N PRO A 139 5.26 1.73 7.97
CA PRO A 139 4.17 2.72 8.01
C PRO A 139 4.22 3.81 6.93
N ALA A 140 5.41 4.18 6.47
CA ALA A 140 5.56 5.14 5.37
C ALA A 140 5.08 4.58 4.01
N LEU A 141 5.36 3.30 3.75
CA LEU A 141 4.91 2.61 2.54
C LEU A 141 3.40 2.29 2.61
N GLN A 142 2.88 1.95 3.80
CA GLN A 142 1.43 1.79 4.01
C GLN A 142 0.65 3.05 3.59
N ARG A 143 1.08 4.24 4.03
CA ARG A 143 0.45 5.52 3.65
C ARG A 143 0.43 5.72 2.14
N ARG A 144 1.58 5.51 1.48
CA ARG A 144 1.69 5.65 0.01
C ARG A 144 0.76 4.69 -0.73
N VAL A 145 0.66 3.43 -0.29
CA VAL A 145 -0.27 2.46 -0.87
C VAL A 145 -1.72 2.90 -0.67
N PHE A 146 -2.11 3.32 0.54
CA PHE A 146 -3.47 3.79 0.81
C PHE A 146 -3.83 5.07 0.03
N ASP A 147 -2.91 6.02 -0.08
CA ASP A 147 -3.09 7.22 -0.89
C ASP A 147 -3.24 6.88 -2.37
N TYR A 148 -2.36 6.02 -2.88
CA TYR A 148 -2.42 5.52 -4.26
C TYR A 148 -3.77 4.83 -4.55
N LEU A 149 -4.24 3.96 -3.67
CA LEU A 149 -5.52 3.26 -3.84
C LEU A 149 -6.71 4.22 -3.81
N TYR A 150 -6.66 5.25 -2.95
CA TYR A 150 -7.69 6.28 -2.92
C TYR A 150 -7.76 7.05 -4.25
N ASP A 151 -6.60 7.49 -4.74
CA ASP A 151 -6.52 8.25 -5.99
C ASP A 151 -6.95 7.39 -7.18
N PHE A 152 -6.53 6.13 -7.22
CA PHE A 152 -6.95 5.16 -8.24
C PHE A 152 -8.47 4.94 -8.23
N ALA A 153 -9.07 4.76 -7.04
CA ALA A 153 -10.51 4.57 -6.90
C ALA A 153 -11.29 5.78 -7.44
N ALA A 154 -10.82 6.99 -7.14
CA ALA A 154 -11.41 8.23 -7.64
C ALA A 154 -11.25 8.39 -9.16
N GLU A 155 -10.04 8.14 -9.70
CA GLU A 155 -9.75 8.29 -11.13
C GLU A 155 -10.52 7.28 -11.98
N LYS A 156 -10.54 6.01 -11.56
CA LYS A 156 -11.20 4.92 -12.31
C LYS A 156 -12.68 4.76 -11.97
N ASN A 157 -13.21 5.57 -11.05
CA ASN A 157 -14.56 5.46 -10.53
C ASN A 157 -14.90 4.02 -10.10
N THR A 158 -13.98 3.38 -9.36
CA THR A 158 -14.12 2.00 -8.88
C THR A 158 -14.27 1.98 -7.36
N LYS A 159 -14.91 0.92 -6.84
CA LYS A 159 -15.08 0.71 -5.41
C LYS A 159 -13.98 -0.21 -4.88
N ILE A 160 -13.33 0.24 -3.81
CA ILE A 160 -12.30 -0.52 -3.10
C ILE A 160 -12.71 -0.64 -1.63
N PHE A 161 -12.82 -1.88 -1.16
CA PHE A 161 -12.99 -2.21 0.24
C PHE A 161 -11.64 -2.62 0.82
N ILE A 162 -11.28 -2.09 1.98
CA ILE A 162 -10.04 -2.42 2.66
C ILE A 162 -10.37 -2.81 4.09
N THR A 163 -9.91 -3.97 4.53
CA THR A 163 -9.89 -4.32 5.97
C THR A 163 -8.50 -4.05 6.51
N SER A 164 -8.42 -3.43 7.68
CA SER A 164 -7.16 -3.02 8.26
C SER A 164 -7.21 -3.01 9.78
N HIS A 165 -6.12 -3.48 10.39
CA HIS A 165 -5.81 -3.32 11.82
C HIS A 165 -4.77 -2.21 12.04
N SER A 166 -4.38 -1.50 10.98
CA SER A 166 -3.37 -0.44 11.07
C SER A 166 -4.01 0.91 11.40
N PRO A 167 -3.53 1.62 12.43
CA PRO A 167 -3.95 3.00 12.69
C PRO A 167 -3.54 3.96 11.56
N VAL A 168 -2.60 3.55 10.70
CA VAL A 168 -2.20 4.30 9.51
C VAL A 168 -3.37 4.40 8.52
N ALA A 169 -4.18 3.35 8.36
CA ALA A 169 -5.33 3.37 7.47
C ALA A 169 -6.34 4.43 7.92
N ILE A 170 -6.70 4.44 9.21
CA ILE A 170 -7.60 5.43 9.79
C ILE A 170 -7.09 6.85 9.51
N ASN A 171 -5.82 7.12 9.83
CA ASN A 171 -5.26 8.45 9.64
C ASN A 171 -5.23 8.88 8.16
N THR A 172 -5.06 7.94 7.23
CA THR A 172 -4.99 8.21 5.80
C THR A 172 -6.35 8.50 5.19
N PHE A 173 -7.39 7.73 5.54
CA PHE A 173 -8.73 7.90 4.98
C PHE A 173 -9.58 8.93 5.73
N TYR A 174 -9.14 9.35 6.93
CA TYR A 174 -9.86 10.35 7.71
C TYR A 174 -9.99 11.69 6.98
N ARG A 175 -11.24 12.13 6.76
CA ARG A 175 -11.63 13.36 6.05
C ARG A 175 -11.34 13.36 4.55
N LYS A 176 -11.14 12.20 3.95
CA LYS A 176 -11.21 12.07 2.49
C LYS A 176 -12.68 11.93 2.11
N ASP A 177 -13.21 12.91 1.36
CA ASP A 177 -14.66 13.01 1.08
C ASP A 177 -15.24 11.79 0.36
N ASN A 178 -14.40 11.06 -0.40
CA ASN A 178 -14.79 9.84 -1.12
C ASN A 178 -14.45 8.54 -0.37
N ALA A 179 -14.09 8.62 0.92
CA ALA A 179 -13.81 7.46 1.75
C ALA A 179 -14.79 7.40 2.94
N LYS A 180 -15.27 6.20 3.23
CA LYS A 180 -16.04 5.92 4.45
C LYS A 180 -15.24 4.98 5.35
N LEU A 181 -15.29 5.27 6.64
CA LEU A 181 -14.61 4.46 7.64
C LEU A 181 -15.64 3.81 8.55
N TYR A 182 -15.55 2.49 8.66
CA TYR A 182 -16.45 1.68 9.47
C TYR A 182 -15.65 0.97 10.57
N HIS A 183 -16.09 1.09 11.81
CA HIS A 183 -15.57 0.32 12.93
C HIS A 183 -16.44 -0.93 13.12
N VAL A 184 -15.80 -2.11 13.10
CA VAL A 184 -16.47 -3.39 13.29
C VAL A 184 -16.07 -3.96 14.65
N THR A 185 -17.04 -4.11 15.54
CA THR A 185 -16.83 -4.67 16.89
C THR A 185 -17.62 -5.95 17.07
N LYS A 186 -17.08 -6.89 17.85
CA LYS A 186 -17.78 -8.12 18.22
C LYS A 186 -18.01 -8.15 19.73
N THR A 187 -19.26 -8.24 20.16
CA THR A 187 -19.64 -8.31 21.58
C THR A 187 -20.64 -9.44 21.77
N ASN A 188 -20.38 -10.34 22.71
CA ASN A 188 -21.25 -11.49 23.04
C ASN A 188 -21.63 -12.37 21.83
N GLY A 189 -20.74 -12.49 20.84
CA GLY A 189 -20.97 -13.30 19.64
C GLY A 189 -21.66 -12.56 18.49
N GLU A 190 -22.17 -11.35 18.72
CA GLU A 190 -22.79 -10.49 17.71
C GLU A 190 -21.78 -9.48 17.16
N SER A 191 -21.80 -9.25 15.85
CA SER A 191 -20.98 -8.24 15.18
C SER A 191 -21.81 -6.99 14.92
N SER A 192 -21.31 -5.83 15.34
CA SER A 192 -21.89 -4.51 15.06
C SER A 192 -20.94 -3.69 14.18
N VAL A 193 -21.53 -2.80 13.37
CA VAL A 193 -20.79 -1.91 12.46
C VAL A 193 -21.22 -0.48 12.72
N THR A 194 -20.26 0.40 12.97
CA THR A 194 -20.48 1.83 13.23
C THR A 194 -19.78 2.67 12.18
N ASP A 195 -20.50 3.61 11.54
CA ASP A 195 -19.90 4.61 10.65
C ASP A 195 -19.23 5.70 11.49
N ILE A 196 -17.92 5.84 11.33
CA ILE A 196 -17.07 6.73 12.11
C ILE A 196 -16.46 7.84 11.26
N THR A 197 -16.93 8.01 10.02
CA THR A 197 -16.38 8.97 9.04
C THR A 197 -16.33 10.41 9.59
N ASN A 198 -17.29 10.78 10.45
CA ASN A 198 -17.43 12.13 11.03
C ASN A 198 -17.45 12.16 12.58
N GLY A 199 -17.19 11.04 13.25
CA GLY A 199 -17.42 10.88 14.70
C GLY A 199 -16.26 11.29 15.62
N SER A 200 -16.60 11.64 16.88
CA SER A 200 -15.65 11.90 17.97
C SER A 200 -15.12 10.64 18.67
N GLU A 201 -15.56 9.44 18.26
CA GLU A 201 -15.23 8.13 18.84
C GLU A 201 -13.80 7.64 18.52
N ARG A 202 -12.97 8.54 17.98
CA ARG A 202 -11.60 8.29 17.55
C ARG A 202 -10.71 7.64 18.61
N ASN A 203 -10.80 8.12 19.85
CA ASN A 203 -9.89 7.66 20.90
C ASN A 203 -10.14 6.18 21.22
N GLN A 204 -11.39 5.74 21.18
CA GLN A 204 -11.74 4.35 21.43
C GLN A 204 -11.17 3.43 20.35
N ILE A 205 -11.24 3.82 19.07
CA ILE A 205 -10.70 3.00 17.99
C ILE A 205 -9.17 2.95 18.03
N LEU A 206 -8.51 4.07 18.34
CA LEU A 206 -7.05 4.08 18.51
C LEU A 206 -6.64 3.21 19.70
N ASP A 207 -7.41 3.23 20.78
CA ASP A 207 -7.22 2.34 21.93
C ASP A 207 -7.46 0.86 21.53
N ASP A 208 -8.49 0.56 20.74
CA ASP A 208 -8.84 -0.78 20.24
C ASP A 208 -7.79 -1.34 19.26
N LEU A 209 -7.20 -0.47 18.44
CA LEU A 209 -6.05 -0.79 17.58
C LEU A 209 -4.72 -0.85 18.35
N GLY A 210 -4.76 -0.64 19.67
CA GLY A 210 -3.59 -0.75 20.55
C GLY A 210 -2.57 0.39 20.38
N VAL A 211 -2.96 1.51 19.78
CA VAL A 211 -2.09 2.69 19.62
C VAL A 211 -1.79 3.27 21.00
N ARG A 212 -0.53 3.17 21.41
CA ARG A 212 -0.10 3.71 22.70
C ARG A 212 0.55 5.07 22.47
N ALA A 213 0.45 5.96 23.46
CA ALA A 213 1.24 7.18 23.49
C ALA A 213 2.76 6.90 23.36
N SER A 214 3.19 5.67 23.66
CA SER A 214 4.57 5.24 23.47
C SER A 214 5.01 5.14 22.00
N ASP A 215 4.08 4.99 21.06
CA ASP A 215 4.38 4.93 19.62
C ASP A 215 4.87 6.29 19.10
N LEU A 216 4.56 7.39 19.80
CA LEU A 216 5.12 8.72 19.55
C LEU A 216 6.60 8.85 19.96
N PHE A 217 7.15 7.94 20.79
CA PHE A 217 8.56 7.99 21.19
C PHE A 217 9.52 7.48 20.11
N GLN A 218 9.03 7.07 18.93
CA GLN A 218 9.88 6.83 17.74
C GLN A 218 10.31 8.13 17.05
N THR A 219 10.11 9.28 17.70
CA THR A 219 10.42 10.61 17.17
C THR A 219 11.57 11.17 17.99
N ASN A 220 12.52 11.84 17.34
CA ASN A 220 13.74 12.31 18.01
C ASN A 220 13.43 13.40 19.05
N GLY A 221 12.24 14.01 18.98
CA GLY A 221 11.68 14.89 19.99
C GLY A 221 10.26 15.35 19.65
N ILE A 222 9.49 15.68 20.69
CA ILE A 222 8.14 16.25 20.58
C ILE A 222 8.17 17.65 21.18
N ILE A 223 7.74 18.65 20.40
CA ILE A 223 7.55 20.02 20.89
C ILE A 223 6.07 20.23 21.17
N TRP A 224 5.73 20.44 22.44
CA TRP A 224 4.38 20.78 22.87
C TRP A 224 4.17 22.28 22.74
N VAL A 225 3.04 22.67 22.14
CA VAL A 225 2.69 24.09 21.94
C VAL A 225 1.30 24.39 22.49
N GLU A 226 1.10 25.60 22.98
CA GLU A 226 -0.16 26.03 23.62
C GLU A 226 -1.25 26.28 22.57
N GLY A 227 -0.87 26.81 21.40
CA GLY A 227 -1.82 27.16 20.34
C GLY A 227 -1.34 26.95 18.90
N PRO A 228 -2.26 27.07 17.92
CA PRO A 228 -1.91 27.01 16.50
C PRO A 228 -0.95 28.13 16.06
N SER A 229 -0.94 29.27 16.76
CA SER A 229 -0.03 30.38 16.50
C SER A 229 1.42 30.02 16.81
N ASP A 230 1.67 29.42 17.98
CA ASP A 230 3.00 29.00 18.42
C ASP A 230 3.65 28.01 17.45
N ARG A 231 2.83 27.11 16.90
CA ARG A 231 3.25 26.17 15.86
C ARG A 231 3.84 26.89 14.65
N ILE A 232 3.22 27.99 14.21
CA ILE A 232 3.69 28.78 13.06
C ILE A 232 5.02 29.46 13.41
N TYR A 233 5.10 30.06 14.60
CA TYR A 233 6.32 30.73 15.06
C TYR A 233 7.49 29.77 15.21
N ILE A 234 7.28 28.62 15.86
CA ILE A 234 8.32 27.59 16.06
C ILE A 234 8.78 27.02 14.72
N LEU A 235 7.87 26.77 13.77
CA LEU A 235 8.24 26.33 12.42
C LEU A 235 9.08 27.37 11.68
N GLN A 236 8.70 28.65 11.78
CA GLN A 236 9.45 29.74 11.17
C GLN A 236 10.84 29.90 11.80
N TRP A 237 10.92 29.73 13.13
CA TRP A 237 12.17 29.78 13.88
C TRP A 237 13.10 28.64 13.47
N LEU A 238 12.61 27.40 13.42
CA LEU A 238 13.38 26.23 12.99
C LEU A 238 13.92 26.37 11.56
N LYS A 239 13.11 26.88 10.63
CA LYS A 239 13.56 27.18 9.25
C LYS A 239 14.69 28.22 9.19
N THR A 240 14.66 29.19 10.09
CA THR A 240 15.62 30.30 10.08
C THR A 240 16.96 29.88 10.68
N PHE A 241 16.92 29.12 11.77
CA PHE A 241 18.12 28.76 12.54
C PHE A 241 18.73 27.41 12.15
N VAL A 242 18.01 26.57 11.41
CA VAL A 242 18.50 25.29 10.93
C VAL A 242 18.14 25.16 9.43
N PRO A 243 18.99 25.72 8.52
CA PRO A 243 18.68 25.80 7.09
C PRO A 243 18.48 24.44 6.42
N ASP A 244 19.19 23.41 6.90
CA ASP A 244 19.09 22.02 6.43
C ASP A 244 17.99 21.21 7.14
N PHE A 245 17.14 21.87 7.93
CA PHE A 245 16.04 21.21 8.64
C PHE A 245 14.95 20.82 7.66
N ASN A 246 15.09 19.62 7.12
CA ASN A 246 14.13 19.00 6.22
C ASN A 246 12.98 18.44 7.05
N TYR A 247 12.06 19.31 7.46
CA TYR A 247 10.86 18.86 8.16
C TYR A 247 9.91 18.21 7.15
N ASN A 248 9.56 16.96 7.39
CA ASN A 248 8.33 16.43 6.83
C ASN A 248 7.22 16.93 7.75
N LEU A 249 6.35 17.81 7.25
CA LEU A 249 5.10 18.15 7.95
C LEU A 249 4.21 16.89 7.99
N ARG A 250 4.53 15.95 8.88
CA ARG A 250 3.63 14.85 9.26
C ARG A 250 2.53 15.43 10.16
N SER A 251 1.83 16.46 9.69
CA SER A 251 0.66 16.96 10.39
C SER A 251 -0.50 16.03 10.09
N ARG A 252 -0.70 15.04 10.98
CA ARG A 252 -1.99 14.53 11.48
C ARG A 252 -1.81 13.17 12.17
N GLU A 253 -0.83 13.04 13.06
CA GLU A 253 -0.98 12.06 14.14
C GLU A 253 -1.76 12.75 15.25
N ILE A 254 -3.03 12.35 15.39
CA ILE A 254 -3.82 12.77 16.53
C ILE A 254 -3.41 11.88 17.69
N ILE A 255 -2.96 12.55 18.74
CA ILE A 255 -2.72 11.95 20.05
C ILE A 255 -4.10 11.77 20.70
N PRO A 256 -4.59 10.53 20.91
CA PRO A 256 -5.74 10.34 21.76
C PRO A 256 -5.39 10.76 23.20
N ARG A 257 -6.29 11.53 23.82
CA ARG A 257 -6.30 12.01 25.23
C ARG A 257 -5.59 13.31 25.64
N LEU A 258 -4.97 14.09 24.77
CA LEU A 258 -4.45 15.41 25.18
C LEU A 258 -4.95 16.51 24.23
N TRP A 259 -5.63 17.51 24.78
CA TRP A 259 -6.09 18.73 24.10
C TRP A 259 -4.95 19.62 23.56
N TYR A 260 -3.76 19.08 23.37
CA TYR A 260 -2.56 19.82 22.97
C TYR A 260 -2.13 19.47 21.55
N LYS A 261 -1.81 20.52 20.79
CA LYS A 261 -1.23 20.40 19.45
C LYS A 261 0.26 20.07 19.63
N SER A 262 0.71 18.95 19.07
CA SER A 262 2.12 18.56 19.10
C SER A 262 2.79 18.80 17.74
N LEU A 263 4.09 19.07 17.79
CA LEU A 263 4.99 19.11 16.64
C LEU A 263 5.95 17.92 16.76
N THR A 264 5.88 17.01 15.79
CA THR A 264 6.77 15.87 15.71
C THR A 264 8.00 16.23 14.90
N VAL A 265 9.20 16.09 15.48
CA VAL A 265 10.47 16.34 14.80
C VAL A 265 11.18 15.00 14.53
N THR A 266 11.46 14.73 13.27
CA THR A 266 12.32 13.61 12.86
C THR A 266 13.52 14.22 12.14
N THR A 267 14.71 14.11 12.73
CA THR A 267 15.95 14.41 11.99
C THR A 267 16.34 13.15 11.23
N ALA A 268 16.60 13.28 9.92
CA ALA A 268 17.44 12.30 9.25
C ALA A 268 18.80 12.38 9.96
N ASN A 269 19.23 11.30 10.61
CA ASN A 269 20.55 11.27 11.25
C ASN A 269 21.65 11.39 10.17
N PRO A 270 22.83 11.92 10.55
CA PRO A 270 23.88 12.39 9.63
C PRO A 270 24.47 11.29 8.75
#